data_AF-A0A7W5M0A6-F1
#
_entry.id   AF-A0A7W5M0A6-F1
#
_cell.length_a   1.000
_cell.length_b   1.000
_cell.length_c   1.000
_cell.angle_alpha   90.00
_cell.angle_beta   90.00
_cell.angle_gamma   90.00
#
_symmetry.space_group_name_H-M   'P 1'
#
loop_
_entity.id
_entity.type
_entity.pdbx_description
1 polymer ?
#
loop_
_entity_poly.entity_id
_entity_poly.type
_entity_poly.pdbx_seq_one_letter_code
_entity_poly.pdbx_strand_id
1 'polypeptide(L)'
;MRLKIGLIGGAFVLLAACAAHAEDVDCDNAQTQSDMTSCAQARYEEADKALNAQYKQTRAAMVAMDKDLDGDMKGAEQALLKAQRAWISYRDAHCENYGFQARGGTMEPMLVAGCLADLTDLRTKELKELANGMGQ
;
A
#
# COMPACT_ATOMS: atom_id res chain seq x y z
N MET A 1 -53.82 22.74 -31.07
CA MET A 1 -53.97 21.34 -30.64
C MET A 1 -52.60 20.87 -30.15
N ARG A 2 -52.31 20.99 -28.84
CA ARG A 2 -51.08 20.49 -28.22
C ARG A 2 -51.49 19.37 -27.28
N LEU A 3 -50.96 18.17 -27.50
CA LEU A 3 -51.46 16.95 -26.90
C LEU A 3 -50.38 16.26 -26.06
N LYS A 4 -50.78 15.93 -24.83
CA LYS A 4 -50.30 14.87 -23.91
C LYS A 4 -49.04 15.11 -23.07
N ILE A 5 -49.29 15.65 -21.87
CA ILE A 5 -49.04 15.04 -20.54
C ILE A 5 -48.00 13.90 -20.54
N GLY A 6 -46.81 14.21 -20.02
CA GLY A 6 -45.81 13.22 -19.66
C GLY A 6 -46.13 12.57 -18.32
N LEU A 7 -46.38 11.27 -18.33
CA LEU A 7 -46.19 10.38 -17.18
C LEU A 7 -45.12 9.37 -17.60
N ILE A 8 -43.90 9.53 -17.08
CA ILE A 8 -42.94 8.43 -17.01
C ILE A 8 -42.69 8.23 -15.53
N GLY A 9 -43.44 7.29 -14.95
CA GLY A 9 -43.19 6.78 -13.61
C GLY A 9 -41.85 6.05 -13.62
N GLY A 10 -40.84 6.66 -12.99
CA GLY A 10 -39.56 6.03 -12.76
C GLY A 10 -39.69 4.96 -11.69
N ALA A 11 -39.61 3.69 -12.08
CA ALA A 11 -39.40 2.58 -11.16
C ALA A 11 -37.96 2.68 -10.61
N PHE A 12 -37.81 3.14 -9.38
CA PHE A 12 -36.56 3.07 -8.63
C PHE A 12 -36.32 1.61 -8.20
N VAL A 13 -35.54 0.87 -8.99
CA VAL A 13 -35.04 -0.45 -8.58
C VAL A 13 -33.94 -0.22 -7.54
N LEU A 14 -34.25 -0.49 -6.28
CA LEU A 14 -33.27 -0.59 -5.20
C LEU A 14 -32.32 -1.75 -5.50
N LEU A 15 -31.12 -1.47 -6.01
CA LEU A 15 -30.02 -2.43 -5.94
C LEU A 15 -29.65 -2.59 -4.47
N ALA A 16 -30.05 -3.71 -3.87
CA ALA A 16 -29.50 -4.16 -2.59
C ALA A 16 -28.01 -4.44 -2.79
N ALA A 17 -27.16 -3.50 -2.35
CA ALA A 17 -25.74 -3.75 -2.24
C ALA A 17 -25.55 -4.87 -1.22
N CYS A 18 -25.17 -6.05 -1.69
CA CYS A 18 -24.65 -7.09 -0.82
C CYS A 18 -23.33 -6.55 -0.26
N ALA A 19 -23.38 -5.98 0.95
CA ALA A 19 -22.17 -5.74 1.71
C ALA A 19 -21.64 -7.14 2.05
N ALA A 20 -20.64 -7.59 1.29
CA ALA A 20 -19.86 -8.75 1.69
C ALA A 20 -19.22 -8.38 3.02
N HIS A 21 -19.78 -8.89 4.12
CA HIS A 21 -19.13 -8.85 5.40
C HIS A 21 -17.85 -9.67 5.25
N ALA A 22 -16.69 -9.03 5.35
CA ALA A 22 -15.46 -9.75 5.58
C ALA A 22 -15.63 -10.47 6.92
N GLU A 23 -15.86 -11.78 6.89
CA GLU A 23 -15.62 -12.60 8.08
C GLU A 23 -14.16 -12.38 8.50
N ASP A 24 -13.93 -12.21 9.80
CA ASP A 24 -12.60 -12.03 10.36
C ASP A 24 -11.82 -13.34 10.16
N VAL A 25 -10.90 -13.35 9.20
CA VAL A 25 -10.15 -14.56 8.82
C VAL A 25 -9.14 -14.85 9.92
N ASP A 26 -9.22 -16.05 10.52
CA ASP A 26 -8.19 -16.53 11.45
C ASP A 26 -6.90 -16.86 10.68
N CYS A 27 -5.99 -15.90 10.62
CA CYS A 27 -4.73 -16.04 9.91
C CYS A 27 -3.76 -17.03 10.54
N ASP A 28 -3.97 -17.43 11.80
CA ASP A 28 -3.17 -18.48 12.43
C ASP A 28 -3.60 -19.88 11.96
N ASN A 29 -4.84 -20.02 11.45
CA ASN A 29 -5.41 -21.29 11.00
C ASN A 29 -6.01 -21.23 9.58
N ALA A 30 -5.60 -20.30 8.73
CA ALA A 30 -6.11 -20.17 7.36
C ALA A 30 -5.93 -21.49 6.57
N GLN A 31 -7.04 -22.08 6.10
CA GLN A 31 -7.01 -23.38 5.39
C GLN A 31 -7.24 -23.23 3.89
N THR A 32 -8.03 -22.25 3.45
CA THR A 32 -8.31 -22.06 2.03
C THR A 32 -7.31 -21.11 1.39
N GLN A 33 -7.05 -21.25 0.08
CA GLN A 33 -6.23 -20.29 -0.65
C GLN A 33 -6.78 -18.87 -0.60
N SER A 34 -8.10 -18.71 -0.48
CA SER A 34 -8.74 -17.40 -0.31
C SER A 34 -8.36 -16.79 1.03
N ASP A 35 -8.47 -17.55 2.12
CA ASP A 35 -8.13 -17.10 3.47
C ASP A 35 -6.64 -16.73 3.55
N MET A 36 -5.76 -17.58 3.03
CA MET A 36 -4.32 -17.30 3.00
C MET A 36 -3.98 -16.03 2.20
N THR A 37 -4.68 -15.80 1.08
CA THR A 37 -4.50 -14.58 0.28
C THR A 37 -4.99 -13.34 1.05
N SER A 38 -6.15 -13.43 1.71
CA SER A 38 -6.67 -12.35 2.56
C SER A 38 -5.72 -12.01 3.70
N CYS A 39 -5.13 -13.02 4.34
CA CYS A 39 -4.14 -12.83 5.40
C CYS A 39 -2.84 -12.18 4.89
N ALA A 40 -2.33 -12.60 3.72
CA ALA A 40 -1.17 -11.95 3.11
C ALA A 40 -1.46 -10.47 2.78
N GLN A 41 -2.66 -10.16 2.30
CA GLN A 41 -3.09 -8.78 2.03
C GLN A 41 -3.19 -7.95 3.32
N ALA A 42 -3.82 -8.48 4.37
CA ALA A 42 -3.90 -7.82 5.67
C ALA A 42 -2.51 -7.53 6.26
N ARG A 43 -1.58 -8.48 6.11
CA ARG A 43 -0.17 -8.30 6.50
C ARG A 43 0.51 -7.18 5.72
N TYR A 44 0.29 -7.08 4.41
CA TYR A 44 0.81 -5.97 3.61
C TYR A 44 0.22 -4.63 4.07
N GLU A 45 -1.07 -4.55 4.36
CA GLU A 45 -1.69 -3.33 4.87
C GLU A 45 -1.09 -2.89 6.22
N GLU A 46 -0.77 -3.83 7.10
CA GLU A 46 -0.05 -3.54 8.34
C GLU A 46 1.36 -2.99 8.05
N ALA A 47 2.11 -3.62 7.13
CA ALA A 47 3.42 -3.15 6.71
C ALA A 47 3.36 -1.71 6.18
N ASP A 48 2.38 -1.43 5.31
CA ASP A 48 2.22 -0.12 4.68
C ASP A 48 1.85 0.95 5.70
N LYS A 49 1.00 0.63 6.69
CA LYS A 49 0.71 1.53 7.82
C LYS A 49 1.99 1.86 8.60
N ALA A 50 2.81 0.86 8.91
CA ALA A 50 4.08 1.05 9.61
C ALA A 50 5.06 1.91 8.80
N LEU A 51 5.22 1.63 7.50
CA LEU A 51 6.05 2.40 6.60
C LEU A 51 5.61 3.87 6.52
N ASN A 52 4.32 4.14 6.38
CA ASN A 52 3.80 5.49 6.28
C ASN A 52 3.98 6.27 7.60
N ALA A 53 3.88 5.60 8.75
CA ALA A 53 4.19 6.20 10.05
C ALA A 53 5.69 6.58 10.13
N GLN A 54 6.59 5.65 9.77
CA GLN A 54 8.03 5.89 9.79
C GLN A 54 8.46 6.94 8.76
N TYR A 55 7.86 6.97 7.57
CA TYR A 55 8.15 7.96 6.53
C TYR A 55 7.91 9.39 7.03
N LYS A 56 6.83 9.62 7.79
CA LYS A 56 6.55 10.94 8.38
C LYS A 56 7.65 11.38 9.35
N GLN A 57 8.13 10.48 10.20
CA GLN A 57 9.23 10.75 11.12
C GLN A 57 10.53 11.05 10.37
N THR A 58 10.85 10.21 9.38
CA THR A 58 12.05 10.33 8.56
C THR A 58 12.05 11.64 7.77
N ARG A 59 10.92 12.00 7.16
CA ARG A 59 10.76 13.27 6.44
C ARG A 59 10.97 14.46 7.37
N ALA A 60 10.44 14.42 8.60
CA ALA A 60 10.67 15.48 9.58
C ALA A 60 12.16 15.62 9.94
N ALA A 61 12.90 14.51 10.08
CA ALA A 61 14.34 14.54 10.29
C ALA A 61 15.10 15.15 9.10
N MET A 62 14.70 14.83 7.86
CA MET A 62 15.31 15.44 6.66
C MET A 62 15.03 16.94 6.57
N VAL A 63 13.80 17.37 6.90
CA VAL A 63 13.44 18.80 6.97
C VAL A 63 14.27 19.54 8.04
N ALA A 64 14.50 18.90 9.19
CA ALA A 64 15.34 19.47 10.25
C ALA A 64 16.79 19.59 9.79
N MET A 65 17.34 18.58 9.12
CA MET A 65 18.69 18.62 8.53
C MET A 65 18.82 19.77 7.52
N ASP A 66 17.82 19.93 6.65
CA ASP A 66 17.77 20.98 5.63
C ASP A 66 17.61 22.39 6.22
N LYS A 67 17.27 22.56 7.51
CA LYS A 67 17.04 23.87 8.13
C LYS A 67 18.32 24.64 8.35
N ASP A 68 19.41 23.94 8.65
CA ASP A 68 20.70 24.53 9.00
C ASP A 68 21.68 24.57 7.80
N LEU A 69 21.21 24.20 6.60
CA LEU A 69 21.98 24.17 5.36
C LEU A 69 21.43 25.16 4.34
N ASP A 70 22.34 25.75 3.54
CA ASP A 70 22.03 26.73 2.50
C ASP A 70 22.49 26.25 1.12
N GLY A 71 21.90 26.84 0.07
CA GLY A 71 22.33 26.63 -1.31
C GLY A 71 22.26 25.18 -1.76
N ASP A 72 23.36 24.69 -2.34
CA ASP A 72 23.51 23.33 -2.87
C ASP A 72 23.69 22.25 -1.80
N MET A 73 23.93 22.63 -0.54
CA MET A 73 24.02 21.69 0.58
C MET A 73 22.65 21.23 1.07
N LYS A 74 21.57 21.92 0.69
CA LYS A 74 20.19 21.61 1.07
C LYS A 74 19.54 20.68 0.04
N GLY A 75 18.65 19.79 0.51
CA GLY A 75 17.82 18.96 -0.37
C GLY A 75 17.56 17.54 0.13
N ALA A 76 17.85 17.26 1.41
CA ALA A 76 17.63 15.95 1.99
C ALA A 76 16.15 15.51 1.89
N GLU A 77 15.20 16.42 2.13
CA GLU A 77 13.77 16.11 2.00
C GLU A 77 13.39 15.75 0.56
N GLN A 78 13.87 16.53 -0.40
CA GLN A 78 13.57 16.32 -1.81
C GLN A 78 14.20 15.02 -2.33
N ALA A 79 15.42 14.71 -1.87
CA ALA A 79 16.10 13.44 -2.17
C ALA A 79 15.32 12.25 -1.59
N LEU A 80 14.86 12.33 -0.34
CA LEU A 80 14.02 11.30 0.27
C LEU A 80 12.73 11.07 -0.53
N LEU A 81 12.02 12.15 -0.92
CA LEU A 81 10.80 12.04 -1.71
C LEU A 81 11.04 11.36 -3.06
N LYS A 82 12.13 11.72 -3.74
CA LYS A 82 12.54 11.09 -5.01
C LYS A 82 12.85 9.60 -4.81
N ALA A 83 13.61 9.27 -3.77
CA ALA A 83 13.95 7.88 -3.44
C ALA A 83 12.70 7.05 -3.14
N GLN A 84 11.74 7.58 -2.36
CA GLN A 84 10.53 6.86 -2.01
C GLN A 84 9.65 6.54 -3.23
N ARG A 85 9.51 7.49 -4.17
CA ARG A 85 8.76 7.26 -5.42
C ARG A 85 9.41 6.20 -6.31
N ALA A 86 10.74 6.25 -6.42
CA ALA A 86 11.49 5.25 -7.16
C ALA A 86 11.38 3.86 -6.51
N TRP A 87 11.44 3.81 -5.18
CA TRP A 87 11.27 2.58 -4.41
C TRP A 87 9.89 1.94 -4.62
N ILE A 88 8.80 2.72 -4.65
CA ILE A 88 7.46 2.19 -4.96
C ILE A 88 7.45 1.51 -6.33
N SER A 89 8.02 2.17 -7.34
CA SER A 89 8.09 1.60 -8.70
C SER A 89 8.90 0.30 -8.74
N TYR A 90 10.03 0.26 -8.02
CA TYR A 90 10.84 -0.95 -7.86
C TYR A 90 10.04 -2.06 -7.16
N ARG A 91 9.43 -1.76 -6.02
CA ARG A 91 8.66 -2.72 -5.20
C ARG A 91 7.57 -3.36 -6.04
N ASP A 92 6.77 -2.56 -6.72
CA ASP A 92 5.61 -3.03 -7.47
C ASP A 92 6.06 -3.92 -8.64
N ALA A 93 7.07 -3.50 -9.41
CA ALA A 93 7.62 -4.31 -10.50
C ALA A 93 8.32 -5.60 -10.01
N HIS A 94 9.04 -5.53 -8.88
CA HIS A 94 9.68 -6.69 -8.28
C HIS A 94 8.65 -7.70 -7.78
N CYS A 95 7.61 -7.25 -7.10
CA CYS A 95 6.57 -8.14 -6.57
C CYS A 95 5.64 -8.69 -7.65
N GLU A 96 5.39 -7.93 -8.72
CA GLU A 96 4.79 -8.49 -9.93
C GLU A 96 5.63 -9.65 -10.46
N ASN A 97 6.94 -9.46 -10.64
CA ASN A 97 7.84 -10.53 -11.09
C ASN A 97 7.86 -11.72 -10.13
N TYR A 98 7.88 -11.48 -8.81
CA TYR A 98 7.87 -12.53 -7.81
C TYR A 98 6.62 -13.42 -7.91
N GLY A 99 5.46 -12.81 -8.22
CA GLY A 99 4.19 -13.52 -8.45
C GLY A 99 4.23 -14.50 -9.62
N PHE A 100 5.15 -14.35 -10.59
CA PHE A 100 5.22 -15.25 -11.75
C PHE A 100 5.52 -16.70 -11.38
N GLN A 101 6.04 -16.96 -10.18
CA GLN A 101 6.21 -18.31 -9.64
C GLN A 101 4.90 -19.12 -9.58
N ALA A 102 3.75 -18.43 -9.52
CA ALA A 102 2.43 -19.05 -9.51
C ALA A 102 1.47 -18.46 -10.56
N ARG A 103 2.01 -17.88 -11.66
CA ARG A 103 1.24 -17.10 -12.64
C ARG A 103 -0.01 -17.83 -13.12
N GLY A 104 -1.16 -17.16 -13.02
CA GLY A 104 -2.47 -17.67 -13.43
C GLY A 104 -3.12 -18.63 -12.44
N GLY A 105 -2.44 -18.97 -11.33
CA GLY A 105 -2.97 -19.77 -10.23
C GLY A 105 -3.51 -18.92 -9.08
N THR A 106 -4.26 -19.55 -8.19
CA THR A 106 -4.85 -18.88 -7.01
C THR A 106 -3.81 -18.43 -5.98
N MET A 107 -2.57 -18.90 -6.08
CA MET A 107 -1.46 -18.55 -5.18
C MET A 107 -0.71 -17.28 -5.61
N GLU A 108 -0.81 -16.85 -6.88
CA GLU A 108 -0.15 -15.64 -7.37
C GLU A 108 -0.44 -14.39 -6.52
N PRO A 109 -1.70 -13.98 -6.25
CA PRO A 109 -1.97 -12.79 -5.45
C PRO A 109 -1.41 -12.88 -4.02
N MET A 110 -1.41 -14.09 -3.43
CA MET A 110 -0.80 -14.33 -2.12
C MET A 110 0.71 -14.08 -2.14
N LEU A 111 1.42 -14.57 -3.16
CA LEU A 111 2.86 -14.33 -3.31
C LEU A 111 3.18 -12.85 -3.54
N VAL A 112 2.38 -12.16 -4.36
CA VAL A 112 2.52 -10.72 -4.59
C VAL A 112 2.33 -9.95 -3.29
N ALA A 113 1.24 -10.21 -2.55
CA ALA A 113 0.97 -9.53 -1.28
C ALA A 113 2.06 -9.79 -0.22
N GLY A 114 2.55 -11.03 -0.11
CA GLY A 114 3.68 -11.36 0.77
C GLY A 114 4.94 -10.59 0.41
N CYS A 115 5.32 -10.56 -0.86
CA CYS A 115 6.46 -9.78 -1.32
C CYS A 115 6.31 -8.27 -1.01
N LEU A 116 5.11 -7.72 -1.22
CA LEU A 116 4.82 -6.32 -0.92
C LEU A 116 5.02 -6.03 0.57
N ALA A 117 4.58 -6.92 1.46
CA ALA A 117 4.80 -6.80 2.90
C ALA A 117 6.29 -6.83 3.25
N ASP A 118 7.03 -7.82 2.74
CA ASP A 118 8.45 -8.02 3.06
C ASP A 118 9.32 -6.83 2.62
N LEU A 119 9.14 -6.35 1.39
CA LEU A 119 9.87 -5.18 0.91
C LEU A 119 9.48 -3.90 1.67
N THR A 120 8.22 -3.79 2.09
CA THR A 120 7.73 -2.64 2.87
C THR A 120 8.32 -2.62 4.28
N ASP A 121 8.47 -3.78 4.91
CA ASP A 121 9.18 -3.93 6.18
C ASP A 121 10.66 -3.52 6.08
N LEU A 122 11.35 -4.02 5.05
CA LEU A 122 12.75 -3.68 4.80
C LEU A 122 12.91 -2.17 4.61
N ARG A 123 12.05 -1.57 3.79
CA ARG A 123 12.07 -0.12 3.57
C ARG A 123 11.78 0.66 4.85
N THR A 124 10.91 0.16 5.71
CA THR A 124 10.65 0.78 7.02
C THR A 124 11.90 0.82 7.88
N LYS A 125 12.72 -0.24 7.86
CA LYS A 125 14.02 -0.27 8.55
C LYS A 125 15.00 0.75 7.97
N GLU A 126 15.16 0.80 6.65
CA GLU A 126 16.00 1.79 5.97
C GLU A 126 15.59 3.24 6.31
N LEU A 127 14.28 3.52 6.32
CA LEU A 127 13.75 4.84 6.70
C LEU A 127 14.07 5.17 8.17
N LYS A 128 13.98 4.18 9.06
CA LYS A 128 14.35 4.36 10.47
C LYS A 128 15.83 4.66 10.66
N GLU A 129 16.70 4.00 9.90
CA GLU A 129 18.14 4.30 9.90
C GLU A 129 18.43 5.72 9.41
N LEU A 130 17.75 6.17 8.35
CA LEU A 130 17.84 7.56 7.88
C LEU A 130 17.38 8.57 8.94
N ALA A 131 16.32 8.26 9.68
CA ALA A 131 15.79 9.13 10.73
C ALA A 131 16.73 9.25 11.94
N ASN A 132 17.46 8.18 12.28
CA ASN A 132 18.35 8.12 13.44
C ASN A 132 19.76 8.67 13.17
N GLY A 133 20.08 8.98 11.91
CA GLY A 133 21.45 9.24 11.46
C GLY A 133 22.21 7.92 11.29
N MET A 134 22.85 7.73 10.13
CA MET A 134 23.55 6.49 9.78
C MET A 134 24.65 6.15 10.79
N GLY A 135 24.40 5.27 11.76
CA GLY A 135 25.45 4.74 12.66
C GLY A 135 25.10 4.51 14.13
N GLN A 136 23.88 4.06 14.47
CA GLN A 136 23.61 3.42 15.77
C GLN A 136 23.37 1.92 15.58
#